data_AF-A0A1Y4VX28-F1
#
_entry.id   AF-A0A1Y4VX28-F1
#
_cell.length_a   1.000
_cell.length_b   1.000
_cell.length_c   1.000
_cell.angle_alpha   90.00
_cell.angle_beta   90.00
_cell.angle_gamma   90.00
#
_symmetry.space_group_name_H-M   'P 1'
#
loop_
_entity.id
_entity.type
_entity.pdbx_description
1 polymer ?
#
loop_
_entity_poly.entity_id
_entity_poly.type
_entity_poly.pdbx_seq_one_letter_code
_entity_poly.pdbx_strand_id
1 'polypeptide(L)'
;MSRKEKFAFYLTPEKKVLLERRYQEDGSRSLTAFIENAVDFYLDYLSANSAGLFLPTSLKSYLDGRLGRLEDRLSSLIFKQAVEQDMVAGILADAFQFSEDDLHRRRAESVNNVKKTNGRISLEQRVREAWEEDNEWQD
;
A
#
# COMPACT_ATOMS: atom_id res chain seq x y z
N MET A 1 -31.80 -22.40 -23.25
CA MET A 1 -30.37 -22.75 -23.20
C MET A 1 -29.82 -22.64 -24.61
N SER A 2 -28.80 -21.82 -24.83
CA SER A 2 -28.14 -21.68 -26.15
C SER A 2 -27.60 -23.03 -26.62
N ARG A 3 -27.69 -23.34 -27.92
CA ARG A 3 -27.12 -24.55 -28.51
C ARG A 3 -25.59 -24.41 -28.49
N LYS A 4 -24.89 -25.26 -27.71
CA LYS A 4 -23.43 -25.30 -27.70
C LYS A 4 -22.91 -25.95 -28.98
N GLU A 5 -21.95 -25.31 -29.65
CA GLU A 5 -21.24 -25.87 -30.80
C GLU A 5 -19.96 -26.58 -30.37
N LYS A 6 -19.64 -27.70 -31.03
CA LYS A 6 -18.43 -28.48 -30.73
C LYS A 6 -17.24 -27.87 -31.46
N PHE A 7 -16.28 -27.34 -30.71
CA PHE A 7 -15.02 -26.82 -31.25
C PHE A 7 -13.87 -27.80 -30.99
N ALA A 8 -13.22 -28.29 -32.05
CA ALA A 8 -12.05 -29.15 -31.95
C ALA A 8 -10.77 -28.31 -32.05
N PHE A 9 -9.85 -28.45 -31.10
CA PHE A 9 -8.56 -27.77 -31.11
C PHE A 9 -7.45 -28.72 -30.69
N TYR A 10 -6.24 -28.45 -31.15
CA TYR A 10 -5.07 -29.25 -30.83
C TYR A 10 -4.36 -28.68 -29.61
N LEU A 11 -4.02 -29.57 -28.68
CA LEU A 11 -3.22 -29.28 -27.50
C LEU A 11 -2.01 -30.20 -27.48
N THR A 12 -0.87 -29.66 -27.04
CA THR A 12 0.25 -30.50 -26.64
C THR A 12 -0.16 -31.40 -25.47
N PRO A 13 0.34 -32.65 -25.38
CA PRO A 13 0.00 -33.58 -24.30
C PRO A 13 0.21 -32.99 -22.90
N GLU A 14 1.31 -32.25 -22.70
CA GLU A 14 1.63 -31.57 -21.44
C GLU A 14 0.55 -30.57 -21.00
N LYS A 15 0.10 -29.72 -21.93
CA LYS A 15 -0.98 -28.75 -21.67
C LYS A 15 -2.30 -29.45 -21.37
N LYS A 16 -2.59 -30.58 -22.03
CA LYS A 16 -3.79 -31.37 -21.75
C LYS A 16 -3.79 -31.92 -20.32
N VAL A 17 -2.67 -32.49 -19.88
CA VAL A 17 -2.51 -32.99 -18.51
C VAL A 17 -2.65 -31.86 -17.49
N LEU A 18 -2.06 -30.70 -17.77
CA LEU A 18 -2.19 -29.53 -16.90
C LEU A 18 -3.65 -29.08 -16.77
N LEU A 19 -4.38 -29.03 -17.89
CA LEU A 19 -5.81 -28.70 -17.95
C LEU A 19 -6.66 -29.67 -17.13
N GLU A 20 -6.44 -30.97 -17.30
CA GLU A 20 -7.14 -32.04 -16.57
C GLU A 20 -6.88 -31.98 -15.05
N ARG A 21 -5.68 -31.58 -14.63
CA ARG A 21 -5.38 -31.36 -13.22
C ARG A 21 -6.05 -30.08 -12.69
N ARG A 22 -5.91 -28.96 -13.41
CA ARG A 22 -6.36 -27.64 -12.95
C ARG A 22 -7.87 -27.50 -12.85
N TYR A 23 -8.66 -28.15 -13.72
CA TYR A 23 -10.13 -28.03 -13.62
C TYR A 23 -10.68 -28.64 -12.32
N GLN A 24 -10.00 -29.67 -11.78
CA GLN A 24 -10.36 -30.26 -10.49
C GLN A 24 -9.97 -29.35 -9.33
N GLU A 25 -8.78 -28.74 -9.38
CA GLU A 25 -8.30 -27.77 -8.37
C GLU A 25 -9.19 -26.52 -8.31
N ASP A 26 -9.72 -26.08 -9.46
CA ASP A 26 -10.65 -24.95 -9.59
C ASP A 26 -12.07 -25.27 -9.09
N GLY A 27 -12.41 -26.55 -8.89
CA GLY A 27 -13.76 -26.98 -8.52
C GLY A 27 -14.78 -26.86 -9.67
N SER A 28 -14.29 -26.72 -10.90
CA SER A 28 -15.12 -26.64 -12.10
C SER A 28 -15.88 -27.95 -12.35
N ARG A 29 -17.17 -27.84 -12.69
CA ARG A 29 -18.08 -29.01 -12.87
C ARG A 29 -17.68 -29.93 -14.03
N SER A 30 -16.88 -29.45 -14.97
CA SER A 30 -16.34 -30.22 -16.09
C SER A 30 -15.13 -29.51 -16.70
N LEU A 31 -14.32 -30.24 -17.45
CA LEU A 31 -13.22 -29.67 -18.22
C LEU A 31 -13.73 -28.62 -19.22
N THR A 32 -14.90 -28.86 -19.84
CA THR A 32 -15.54 -27.90 -20.75
C THR A 32 -15.90 -26.59 -20.03
N ALA A 33 -16.48 -26.66 -18.83
CA ALA A 33 -16.83 -25.46 -18.06
C ALA A 33 -15.58 -24.67 -17.65
N PHE A 34 -14.49 -25.36 -17.30
CA PHE A 34 -13.21 -24.72 -17.01
C PHE A 34 -12.63 -24.01 -18.23
N ILE A 35 -12.69 -24.64 -19.41
CA ILE A 35 -12.24 -24.03 -20.66
C ILE A 35 -13.13 -22.84 -21.05
N GLU A 36 -14.46 -22.95 -20.90
CA GLU A 36 -15.40 -21.83 -21.13
C GLU A 36 -15.03 -20.64 -20.26
N ASN A 37 -14.85 -20.82 -18.95
CA ASN A 37 -14.44 -19.75 -18.04
C ASN A 37 -13.09 -19.11 -18.41
N ALA A 38 -12.12 -19.93 -18.84
CA ALA A 38 -10.81 -19.44 -19.26
C ALA A 38 -10.87 -18.65 -20.57
N VAL A 39 -11.72 -19.07 -21.51
CA VAL A 39 -11.97 -18.35 -22.76
C VAL A 39 -12.71 -17.04 -22.49
N ASP A 40 -13.77 -17.06 -21.68
CA ASP A 40 -14.51 -15.86 -21.27
C ASP A 40 -13.56 -14.85 -20.62
N PHE A 41 -12.70 -15.31 -19.70
CA PHE A 41 -11.67 -14.46 -19.10
C PHE A 41 -10.73 -13.81 -20.13
N TYR A 42 -10.30 -14.55 -21.16
CA TYR A 42 -9.41 -14.02 -22.18
C TYR A 42 -10.12 -13.08 -23.17
N LEU A 43 -11.39 -13.36 -23.50
CA LEU A 43 -12.23 -12.48 -24.32
C LEU A 43 -12.56 -11.19 -23.58
N ASP A 44 -12.88 -11.28 -22.29
CA ASP A 44 -13.06 -10.13 -21.41
C ASP A 44 -11.76 -9.33 -21.30
N TYR A 45 -10.61 -9.99 -21.19
CA TYR A 45 -9.30 -9.35 -21.22
C TYR A 45 -9.06 -8.57 -22.53
N LEU A 46 -9.29 -9.17 -23.69
CA LEU A 46 -9.10 -8.49 -24.99
C LEU A 46 -10.09 -7.34 -25.20
N SER A 47 -11.34 -7.53 -24.77
CA SER A 47 -12.38 -6.50 -24.82
C SER A 47 -12.05 -5.35 -23.86
N ALA A 48 -11.53 -5.65 -22.67
CA ALA A 48 -11.11 -4.66 -21.68
C ALA A 48 -9.79 -3.96 -22.06
N ASN A 49 -8.90 -4.61 -22.83
CA ASN A 49 -7.73 -3.96 -23.42
C ASN A 49 -8.13 -2.87 -24.44
N SER A 50 -9.36 -2.92 -24.98
CA SER A 50 -9.96 -1.83 -25.75
C SER A 50 -10.63 -0.75 -24.88
N ALA A 51 -10.92 -1.05 -23.61
CA ALA A 51 -11.66 -0.17 -22.70
C ALA A 51 -10.83 0.43 -21.54
N GLY A 52 -9.58 -0.01 -21.34
CA GLY A 52 -8.67 0.51 -20.34
C GLY A 52 -9.11 0.16 -18.91
N LEU A 53 -8.36 -0.75 -18.28
CA LEU A 53 -8.51 -1.25 -16.90
C LEU A 53 -9.62 -2.28 -16.70
N PHE A 54 -9.23 -3.51 -16.34
CA PHE A 54 -9.79 -4.10 -15.13
C PHE A 54 -8.84 -5.11 -14.47
N LEU A 55 -8.62 -4.95 -13.15
CA LEU A 55 -8.19 -6.01 -12.25
C LEU A 55 -9.43 -6.89 -11.98
N PRO A 56 -9.41 -8.21 -12.20
CA PRO A 56 -10.57 -9.08 -11.98
C PRO A 56 -11.30 -8.79 -10.66
N THR A 57 -12.64 -8.84 -10.63
CA THR A 57 -13.46 -8.42 -9.46
C THR A 57 -13.00 -9.04 -8.14
N SER A 58 -12.58 -10.31 -8.15
CA SER A 58 -12.02 -10.99 -6.99
C SER A 58 -10.70 -10.37 -6.49
N LEU A 59 -9.84 -9.93 -7.41
CA LEU A 59 -8.59 -9.23 -7.11
C LEU A 59 -8.86 -7.81 -6.60
N LYS A 60 -9.85 -7.11 -7.17
CA LYS A 60 -10.30 -5.80 -6.67
C LYS A 60 -10.83 -5.91 -5.24
N SER A 61 -11.77 -6.83 -4.96
CA SER A 61 -12.32 -7.04 -3.62
C SER A 61 -11.25 -7.43 -2.59
N TYR A 62 -10.27 -8.26 -2.99
CA TYR A 62 -9.15 -8.61 -2.12
C TYR A 62 -8.26 -7.40 -1.79
N LEU A 63 -7.94 -6.58 -2.79
CA LEU A 63 -7.15 -5.35 -2.63
C LEU A 63 -7.90 -4.34 -1.76
N ASP A 64 -9.17 -4.05 -2.06
CA ASP A 64 -10.01 -3.14 -1.28
C ASP A 64 -10.10 -3.59 0.19
N GLY A 65 -10.29 -4.89 0.43
CA GLY A 65 -10.32 -5.44 1.79
C GLY A 65 -8.97 -5.33 2.52
N ARG A 66 -7.85 -5.47 1.82
CA ARG A 66 -6.50 -5.34 2.41
C ARG A 66 -6.12 -3.89 2.65
N LEU A 67 -6.51 -2.99 1.74
CA LEU A 67 -6.33 -1.54 1.89
C LEU A 67 -7.20 -1.01 3.02
N GLY A 68 -8.48 -1.39 3.10
CA GLY A 68 -9.36 -0.98 4.19
C GLY A 68 -8.80 -1.38 5.57
N ARG A 69 -8.32 -2.61 5.74
CA ARG A 69 -7.66 -3.03 7.00
C ARG A 69 -6.39 -2.24 7.31
N LEU A 70 -5.65 -1.84 6.28
CA LEU A 70 -4.45 -1.03 6.44
C LEU A 70 -4.83 0.40 6.83
N GLU A 71 -5.85 0.99 6.21
CA GLU A 71 -6.41 2.31 6.54
C GLU A 71 -6.94 2.35 7.98
N ASP A 72 -7.69 1.34 8.41
CA ASP A 72 -8.19 1.23 9.79
C ASP A 72 -7.04 1.18 10.80
N ARG A 73 -6.03 0.33 10.52
CA ARG A 73 -4.86 0.18 11.39
C ARG A 73 -4.04 1.47 11.44
N LEU A 74 -3.78 2.10 10.29
CA LEU A 74 -3.05 3.37 10.22
C LEU A 74 -3.80 4.48 10.94
N SER A 75 -5.12 4.59 10.75
CA SER A 75 -5.95 5.59 11.44
C SER A 75 -5.88 5.42 12.96
N SER A 76 -5.99 4.19 13.45
CA SER A 76 -5.85 3.91 14.89
C SER A 76 -4.46 4.25 15.43
N LEU A 77 -3.40 3.93 14.70
CA LEU A 77 -2.03 4.24 15.11
C LEU A 77 -1.74 5.75 15.07
N ILE A 78 -2.19 6.46 14.03
CA ILE A 78 -2.04 7.91 13.91
C ILE A 78 -2.80 8.62 15.03
N PHE A 79 -4.01 8.17 15.36
CA PHE A 79 -4.76 8.73 16.50
C PHE A 79 -3.99 8.58 17.81
N LYS A 80 -3.49 7.38 18.12
CA LYS A 80 -2.68 7.15 19.33
C LYS A 80 -1.41 8.00 19.33
N GLN A 81 -0.73 8.09 18.19
CA GLN A 81 0.45 8.93 18.05
C GLN A 81 0.13 10.42 18.26
N ALA A 82 -1.00 10.91 17.76
CA ALA A 82 -1.42 12.29 17.95
C ALA A 82 -1.72 12.59 19.44
N VAL A 83 -2.32 11.64 20.16
CA VAL A 83 -2.53 11.76 21.61
C VAL A 83 -1.19 11.86 22.36
N GLU A 84 -0.24 10.98 22.06
CA GLU A 84 1.10 11.05 22.68
C GLU A 84 1.84 12.35 22.32
N GLN A 85 1.70 12.84 21.09
CA GLN A 85 2.29 14.11 20.66
C GLN A 85 1.68 15.32 21.39
N ASP A 86 0.36 15.32 21.60
CA ASP A 86 -0.34 16.37 22.36
C ASP A 86 0.09 16.36 23.84
N MET A 87 0.19 15.17 24.46
CA MET A 87 0.69 15.03 25.83
C MET A 87 2.12 15.55 25.98
N VAL A 88 3.02 15.19 25.06
CA VAL A 88 4.40 15.70 25.06
C VAL A 88 4.42 17.22 24.87
N ALA A 89 3.60 17.76 23.96
CA ALA A 89 3.51 19.21 23.75
C ALA A 89 3.02 19.94 25.01
N GLY A 90 2.02 19.38 25.72
CA GLY A 90 1.53 19.90 26.99
C GLY A 90 2.61 19.91 28.07
N ILE A 91 3.32 18.80 28.28
CA ILE A 91 4.42 18.69 29.25
C ILE A 91 5.54 19.71 28.94
N LEU A 92 5.89 19.89 27.67
CA LEU A 92 6.90 20.86 27.25
C LEU A 92 6.44 22.30 27.49
N ALA A 93 5.17 22.62 27.23
CA ALA A 93 4.60 23.93 27.49
C ALA A 93 4.54 24.26 28.99
N ASP A 94 4.32 23.25 29.84
CA ASP A 94 4.35 23.41 31.30
C ASP A 94 5.79 23.59 31.82
N ALA A 95 6.77 22.94 31.19
CA ALA A 95 8.17 22.96 31.63
C ALA A 95 8.98 24.16 31.10
N PHE A 96 8.61 24.73 29.96
CA PHE A 96 9.37 25.78 29.27
C PHE A 96 8.49 26.95 28.84
N GLN A 97 9.02 28.17 28.96
CA GLN A 97 8.40 29.36 28.38
C GLN A 97 8.88 29.53 26.93
N PHE A 98 8.01 29.22 25.97
CA PHE A 98 8.26 29.48 24.56
C PHE A 98 7.64 30.80 24.12
N SER A 99 8.38 31.60 23.34
CA SER A 99 7.79 32.70 22.57
C SER A 99 7.15 32.18 21.28
N GLU A 100 6.19 32.92 20.74
CA GLU A 100 5.56 32.58 19.45
C GLU A 100 6.60 32.55 18.32
N ASP A 101 7.54 33.49 18.32
CA ASP A 101 8.65 33.56 17.36
C ASP A 101 9.57 32.33 17.45
N ASP A 102 9.87 31.84 18.65
CA ASP A 102 10.66 30.62 18.84
C ASP A 102 9.95 29.39 18.28
N LEU A 103 8.63 29.28 18.48
CA LEU A 103 7.85 28.17 17.94
C LEU A 103 7.79 28.22 16.41
N HIS A 104 7.63 29.41 15.83
CA HIS A 104 7.67 29.59 14.38
C HIS A 104 9.01 29.20 13.78
N ARG A 105 10.12 29.65 14.40
CA ARG A 105 11.48 29.30 13.98
C ARG A 105 11.70 27.79 14.06
N ARG A 106 11.40 27.16 15.21
CA ARG A 106 11.54 25.71 15.41
C ARG A 106 10.71 24.88 14.42
N ARG A 107 9.52 25.37 14.05
CA ARG A 107 8.69 24.74 13.02
C ARG A 107 9.35 24.81 11.64
N ALA A 108 9.87 25.97 11.25
CA ALA A 108 10.55 26.15 9.97
C ALA A 108 11.79 25.23 9.86
N GLU A 109 12.60 25.18 10.90
CA GLU A 109 13.76 24.28 11.01
C GLU A 109 13.34 22.81 10.91
N SER A 110 12.29 22.42 11.62
CA SER A 110 11.78 21.04 11.60
C SER A 110 11.26 20.65 10.22
N VAL A 111 10.54 21.53 9.53
CA VAL A 111 10.10 21.29 8.14
C VAL A 111 11.30 21.15 7.20
N ASN A 112 12.32 22.00 7.34
CA ASN A 112 13.52 21.92 6.53
C ASN A 112 14.27 20.60 6.76
N ASN A 113 14.42 20.19 8.03
CA ASN A 113 15.07 18.93 8.39
C ASN A 113 14.33 17.74 7.77
N VAL A 114 13.01 17.64 7.95
CA VAL A 114 12.19 16.57 7.35
C VAL A 114 12.35 16.51 5.83
N LYS A 115 12.40 17.67 5.15
CA LYS A 115 12.63 17.72 3.71
C LYS A 115 14.03 17.22 3.33
N LYS A 116 15.07 17.66 4.04
CA LYS A 116 16.46 17.26 3.76
C LYS A 116 16.70 15.76 4.02
N THR A 117 16.03 15.17 5.00
CA THR A 117 16.24 13.77 5.40
C THR A 117 15.20 12.80 4.85
N ASN A 118 14.26 13.27 4.02
CA ASN A 118 13.11 12.49 3.54
C ASN A 118 12.34 11.81 4.68
N GLY A 119 12.13 12.55 5.78
CA GLY A 119 11.41 12.09 6.96
C GLY A 119 12.21 11.18 7.90
N ARG A 120 13.51 10.94 7.65
CA ARG A 120 14.36 10.20 8.59
C ARG A 120 14.88 11.15 9.68
N ILE A 121 14.27 11.09 10.86
CA ILE A 121 14.67 11.90 12.00
C ILE A 121 15.44 11.02 12.99
N SER A 122 16.68 11.39 13.31
CA SER A 122 17.50 10.77 14.38
C SER A 122 17.73 11.77 15.50
N LEU A 123 17.49 11.33 16.73
CA LEU A 123 17.77 12.13 17.92
C LEU A 123 19.28 12.24 18.14
N GLU A 124 20.04 11.17 17.93
CA GLU A 124 21.49 11.13 18.08
C GLU A 124 22.18 12.13 17.15
N GLN A 125 21.73 12.19 15.89
CA GLN A 125 22.21 13.16 14.93
C GLN A 125 21.88 14.60 15.38
N ARG A 126 20.63 14.85 15.80
CA ARG A 126 20.21 16.17 16.29
C ARG A 126 20.99 16.64 17.50
N VAL A 127 21.25 15.73 18.45
CA VAL A 127 22.05 16.02 19.62
C VAL A 127 23.45 16.41 19.15
N ARG A 128 24.10 15.60 18.30
CA ARG A 128 25.44 15.88 17.78
C ARG A 128 25.55 17.24 17.07
N GLU A 129 24.63 17.55 16.16
CA GLU A 129 24.60 18.83 15.45
C GLU A 129 24.53 20.02 16.42
N ALA A 130 23.72 19.91 17.48
CA ALA A 130 23.63 20.96 18.51
C ALA A 130 24.93 21.15 19.31
N TRP A 131 25.67 20.08 19.60
CA TRP A 131 26.99 20.17 20.27
C TRP A 131 28.10 20.70 19.34
N GLU A 132 28.00 20.45 18.04
CA GLU A 132 28.95 20.96 17.04
C GLU A 132 28.74 22.46 16.79
N GLU A 133 27.50 22.94 16.72
CA GLU A 133 27.18 24.38 16.63
C GLU A 133 27.69 25.17 17.85
N ASP A 134 27.59 24.63 19.08
CA ASP A 134 28.09 25.28 20.30
C ASP A 134 29.64 25.37 20.38
N ASN A 135 30.36 24.53 19.62
CA ASN A 135 31.81 24.55 19.54
C ASN A 135 32.35 25.55 18.50
N GLU A 136 31.60 25.84 17.43
CA GLU A 136 31.99 26.85 16.42
C GLU A 136 31.98 28.29 16.98
N TRP A 137 31.30 28.54 18.11
CA TRP A 137 31.30 29.84 18.79
C TRP A 137 32.36 29.97 19.90
N GLN A 138 33.23 28.98 20.08
CA GLN A 138 34.28 28.97 21.11
C GLN A 138 35.72 29.17 20.58
N ASP A 139 35.90 29.36 19.26
CA ASP A 139 37.19 29.69 18.62
C ASP A 139 37.24 31.13 18.07
#